data_AF-A0A2D7G087-F1
#
_entry.id   AF-A0A2D7G087-F1
#
_cell.length_a   1.000
_cell.length_b   1.000
_cell.length_c   1.000
_cell.angle_alpha   90.00
_cell.angle_beta   90.00
_cell.angle_gamma   90.00
#
_symmetry.space_group_name_H-M   'P 1'
#
loop_
_entity.id
_entity.type
_entity.pdbx_description
1 polymer ?
#
loop_
_entity_poly.entity_id
_entity_poly.type
_entity_poly.pdbx_seq_one_letter_code
_entity_poly.pdbx_strand_id
1 'polypeptide(L)'
;MIRSSALIVLGVFTLFLTACGEDPGFDKFAASPAGGLRFLNMVSDAPALVLEFGNQSIGTVPFGDASGISNVIPDLERTLTVSYVANNQLQTIATDTLSVPQDQLTTVILTGTVSDLNLIIAPEDLTPPEEASTETTLTIANATNQPDAITFEISDAALEAPLINSLSLGPGELSESVTLESTDQLSITATNTAGEVIWQSNDFSVSTSIRPMVILFDAFGPKANNVQAIYTSFSSTLTFPNENFLSSTRVINTIPDQTAIDLYQRIATSSSPTVVGIEAQPEAETNTYQVVVEQLAQPAAYRTPTALASATTLVGSGTLTVTNGSTTIDIVIASDGSTAESIVSTINAAEGPLFASLINLTDGEVLIEIATRPFQETSDLTITVDDDDGDSTDAVGLSQLATVQLDNVIPSQESRFNVDTISYVRASNLISDVIPNVNLYLLAVSAENTSETLTISQQTLVAEDLLFGELSPYIDNETDSIIFTATPADDETVALYTLATTLENNRYQRLTITGLAADISGILATEERRPIATEARLSILHAAPSAPLVDIYILGSGQNLEDANPSGNDIVPLSTGRFGLVPDTYSISITDSASKTIIAGPVTIEATPNTFINLVALDADGGGTPIQMIEIAND
;
A
#
# COMPACT_ATOMS: atom_id res chain seq x y z
N MET A 1 34.00 9.89 -92.70
CA MET A 1 34.04 8.51 -93.23
C MET A 1 34.21 7.54 -92.05
N ILE A 2 33.88 6.26 -92.28
CA ILE A 2 34.39 5.02 -91.65
C ILE A 2 35.48 5.24 -90.57
N ARG A 3 35.30 4.98 -89.26
CA ARG A 3 35.05 3.71 -88.48
C ARG A 3 36.36 2.92 -88.16
N SER A 4 36.37 2.25 -86.99
CA SER A 4 37.41 1.32 -86.46
C SER A 4 38.65 1.96 -85.78
N SER A 5 39.24 1.44 -84.69
CA SER A 5 38.87 0.36 -83.74
C SER A 5 39.72 0.38 -82.44
N ALA A 6 39.17 -0.17 -81.34
CA ALA A 6 39.76 -1.07 -80.28
C ALA A 6 41.31 -1.08 -79.99
N LEU A 7 41.83 -1.32 -78.76
CA LEU A 7 41.30 -1.78 -77.45
C LEU A 7 42.35 -1.58 -76.30
N ILE A 8 41.92 -1.42 -75.02
CA ILE A 8 42.47 -1.97 -73.72
C ILE A 8 44.02 -2.08 -73.50
N VAL A 9 44.68 -1.86 -72.34
CA VAL A 9 44.53 -1.27 -70.96
C VAL A 9 45.93 -1.51 -70.28
N LEU A 10 46.48 -0.96 -69.18
CA LEU A 10 46.16 -0.26 -67.90
C LEU A 10 47.36 0.69 -67.57
N GLY A 11 47.39 1.62 -66.59
CA GLY A 11 46.38 2.27 -65.73
C GLY A 11 46.99 2.84 -64.43
N VAL A 12 46.15 3.50 -63.61
CA VAL A 12 46.36 3.92 -62.20
C VAL A 12 47.58 4.82 -61.86
N PHE A 13 47.34 6.14 -61.76
CA PHE A 13 47.67 6.93 -60.54
C PHE A 13 46.99 8.31 -60.57
N THR A 14 46.04 8.55 -59.67
CA THR A 14 45.40 9.86 -59.42
C THR A 14 45.03 9.92 -57.94
N LEU A 15 45.34 11.05 -57.27
CA LEU A 15 45.22 11.15 -55.82
C LEU A 15 43.76 11.26 -55.35
N PHE A 16 43.48 10.63 -54.21
CA PHE A 16 42.29 10.91 -53.41
C PHE A 16 42.55 12.08 -52.44
N LEU A 17 41.53 12.92 -52.26
CA LEU A 17 41.26 13.60 -51.00
C LEU A 17 39.76 13.44 -50.73
N THR A 18 39.42 12.52 -49.84
CA THR A 18 38.05 12.25 -49.40
C THR A 18 37.68 13.21 -48.27
N ALA A 19 36.63 13.99 -48.49
CA ALA A 19 36.02 14.84 -47.47
C ALA A 19 34.49 14.76 -47.56
N CYS A 20 33.96 13.54 -47.39
CA CYS A 20 32.56 13.36 -47.04
C CYS A 20 32.42 13.75 -45.56
N GLY A 21 32.06 15.02 -45.31
CA GLY A 21 31.44 15.38 -44.05
C GLY A 21 29.99 14.94 -44.12
N GLU A 22 29.69 13.77 -43.57
CA GLU A 22 28.31 13.48 -43.14
C GLU A 22 28.08 14.31 -41.88
N ASP A 23 27.45 15.46 -42.07
CA ASP A 23 26.92 16.29 -41.00
C ASP A 23 25.79 15.49 -40.33
N PRO A 24 25.92 15.08 -39.05
CA PRO A 24 24.89 14.33 -38.34
C PRO A 24 23.77 15.32 -38.00
N GLY A 25 22.95 15.64 -39.00
CA GLY A 25 21.86 16.59 -38.88
C GLY A 25 20.95 16.19 -37.73
N PHE A 26 20.74 17.13 -36.80
CA PHE A 26 19.96 16.95 -35.57
C PHE A 26 18.72 16.08 -35.80
N ASP A 27 18.75 14.85 -35.27
CA ASP A 27 17.54 14.05 -35.18
C ASP A 27 16.64 14.69 -34.13
N LYS A 28 15.67 15.46 -34.63
CA LYS A 28 14.66 16.17 -33.83
C LYS A 28 13.69 15.23 -33.09
N PHE A 29 13.85 13.91 -33.23
CA PHE A 29 13.09 12.88 -32.54
C PHE A 29 13.96 11.99 -31.64
N ALA A 30 15.28 12.21 -31.58
CA ALA A 30 16.10 11.58 -30.55
C ALA A 30 15.58 11.98 -29.17
N ALA A 31 15.45 11.01 -28.27
CA ALA A 31 15.09 11.28 -26.89
C ALA A 31 16.14 12.24 -26.28
N SER A 32 15.69 13.27 -25.56
CA SER A 32 16.59 14.13 -24.81
C SER A 32 17.34 13.28 -23.78
N PRO A 33 18.68 13.31 -23.72
CA PRO A 33 19.44 12.58 -22.71
C PRO A 33 18.92 12.91 -21.31
N ALA A 34 18.65 11.86 -20.53
CA ALA A 34 18.03 11.94 -19.22
C ALA A 34 18.83 11.11 -18.22
N GLY A 35 18.83 11.57 -16.97
CA GLY A 35 19.06 10.72 -15.80
C GLY A 35 17.72 10.52 -15.09
N GLY A 36 17.50 9.34 -14.52
CA GLY A 36 16.36 9.09 -13.63
C GLY A 36 16.69 9.54 -12.21
N LEU A 37 15.78 10.26 -11.55
CA LEU A 37 15.90 10.64 -10.14
C LEU A 37 14.66 10.15 -9.37
N ARG A 38 14.89 9.33 -8.34
CA ARG A 38 13.92 8.96 -7.31
C ARG A 38 14.43 9.43 -5.96
N PHE A 39 13.53 9.77 -5.04
CA PHE A 39 13.89 9.91 -3.63
C PHE A 39 12.93 9.15 -2.70
N LEU A 40 13.43 8.78 -1.54
CA LEU A 40 12.67 8.14 -0.46
C LEU A 40 12.82 8.94 0.82
N ASN A 41 11.75 9.00 1.64
CA ASN A 41 11.75 9.74 2.89
C ASN A 41 11.73 8.78 4.09
N MET A 42 12.91 8.54 4.65
CA MET A 42 13.15 7.74 5.86
C MET A 42 13.59 8.63 7.04
N VAL A 43 13.21 9.90 7.04
CA VAL A 43 13.57 10.88 8.07
C VAL A 43 12.57 10.77 9.22
N SER A 44 13.00 10.14 10.32
CA SER A 44 12.13 9.59 11.37
C SER A 44 11.12 10.57 11.96
N ASP A 45 11.54 11.81 12.19
CA ASP A 45 10.78 12.91 12.78
C ASP A 45 10.28 13.96 11.77
N ALA A 46 10.33 13.66 10.47
CA ALA A 46 9.88 14.60 9.43
C ALA A 46 8.38 14.50 9.11
N PRO A 47 7.70 15.62 8.77
CA PRO A 47 6.47 15.58 8.00
C PRO A 47 6.73 15.05 6.57
N ALA A 48 5.74 15.10 5.68
CA ALA A 48 5.99 14.81 4.27
C ALA A 48 6.99 15.82 3.67
N LEU A 49 8.05 15.32 3.01
CA LEU A 49 9.14 16.12 2.50
C LEU A 49 8.96 16.45 1.02
N VAL A 50 9.28 17.69 0.66
CA VAL A 50 9.30 18.21 -0.72
C VAL A 50 10.75 18.28 -1.18
N LEU A 51 11.04 17.69 -2.33
CA LEU A 51 12.37 17.67 -2.94
C LEU A 51 12.38 18.49 -4.23
N GLU A 52 13.37 19.37 -4.36
CA GLU A 52 13.61 20.16 -5.57
C GLU A 52 15.04 19.94 -6.09
N PHE A 53 15.18 19.66 -7.38
CA PHE A 53 16.47 19.50 -8.07
C PHE A 53 16.69 20.66 -9.04
N GLY A 54 17.59 21.58 -8.67
CA GLY A 54 17.79 22.86 -9.34
C GLY A 54 16.54 23.74 -9.26
N ASN A 55 15.69 23.69 -10.30
CA ASN A 55 14.42 24.41 -10.39
C ASN A 55 13.23 23.47 -10.66
N GLN A 56 13.43 22.15 -10.55
CA GLN A 56 12.44 21.12 -10.84
C GLN A 56 12.00 20.47 -9.53
N SER A 57 10.73 20.63 -9.14
CA SER A 57 10.17 19.85 -8.04
C SER A 57 10.01 18.39 -8.49
N ILE A 58 10.45 17.46 -7.65
CA ILE A 58 10.44 16.01 -7.89
C ILE A 58 9.20 15.37 -7.25
N GLY A 59 8.66 15.99 -6.18
CA GLY A 59 7.41 15.59 -5.55
C GLY A 59 7.36 15.94 -4.06
N THR A 60 6.25 15.56 -3.42
CA THR A 60 6.07 15.53 -1.97
C THR A 60 5.93 14.06 -1.56
N VAL A 61 6.77 13.58 -0.64
CA VAL A 61 6.83 12.16 -0.27
C VAL A 61 6.62 11.99 1.26
N PRO A 62 5.58 11.25 1.69
CA PRO A 62 5.38 10.86 3.09
C PRO A 62 6.55 10.07 3.67
N PHE A 63 6.63 9.99 4.99
CA PHE A 63 7.59 9.09 5.65
C PHE A 63 7.27 7.62 5.34
N GLY A 64 8.29 6.81 5.05
CA GLY A 64 8.14 5.40 4.67
C GLY A 64 7.73 5.19 3.21
N ASP A 65 7.89 6.20 2.35
CA ASP A 65 7.40 6.20 0.96
C ASP A 65 8.47 6.73 -0.03
N ALA A 66 8.17 6.64 -1.33
CA ALA A 66 9.04 7.01 -2.44
C ALA A 66 8.37 7.98 -3.43
N SER A 67 9.18 8.75 -4.16
CA SER A 67 8.72 9.46 -5.35
C SER A 67 8.60 8.51 -6.54
N GLY A 68 7.74 8.86 -7.50
CA GLY A 68 7.90 8.39 -8.87
C GLY A 68 9.26 8.81 -9.45
N ILE A 69 9.72 8.11 -10.49
CA ILE A 69 10.98 8.44 -11.16
C ILE A 69 10.78 9.71 -12.01
N SER A 70 11.53 10.76 -11.70
CA SER A 70 11.58 11.99 -12.47
C SER A 70 12.78 11.99 -13.42
N ASN A 71 12.53 12.27 -14.70
CA ASN A 71 13.60 12.52 -15.65
C ASN A 71 14.22 13.91 -15.39
N VAL A 72 15.54 13.95 -15.24
CA VAL A 72 16.33 15.17 -15.02
C VAL A 72 17.44 15.30 -16.08
N ILE A 73 18.03 16.50 -16.20
CA ILE A 73 19.19 16.72 -17.08
C ILE A 73 20.41 15.99 -16.49
N PRO A 74 21.05 15.05 -17.22
CA PRO A 74 22.14 14.24 -16.71
C PRO A 74 23.49 14.96 -16.74
N ASP A 75 24.46 14.38 -16.03
CA ASP A 75 25.88 14.78 -15.97
C ASP A 75 26.11 16.26 -15.66
N LEU A 76 25.15 16.87 -14.96
CA LEU A 76 25.14 18.27 -14.59
C LEU A 76 24.81 18.40 -13.10
N GLU A 77 25.84 18.73 -12.31
CA GLU A 77 25.72 19.04 -10.89
C GLU A 77 24.69 20.16 -10.66
N ARG A 78 23.66 19.88 -9.84
CA ARG A 78 22.63 20.83 -9.44
C ARG A 78 22.43 20.81 -7.93
N THR A 79 21.96 21.94 -7.41
CA THR A 79 21.46 22.05 -6.04
C THR A 79 20.31 21.09 -5.81
N LEU A 80 20.39 20.28 -4.76
CA LEU A 80 19.34 19.43 -4.25
C LEU A 80 18.79 20.07 -2.98
N THR A 81 17.53 20.51 -2.97
CA THR A 81 16.91 21.21 -1.86
C THR A 81 15.85 20.34 -1.22
N VAL A 82 15.96 20.10 0.09
CA VAL A 82 15.00 19.33 0.88
C VAL A 82 14.22 20.30 1.77
N SER A 83 12.89 20.28 1.67
CA SER A 83 11.99 21.17 2.42
C SER A 83 10.78 20.42 2.97
N TYR A 84 10.03 21.05 3.86
CA TYR A 84 8.65 20.64 4.19
C TYR A 84 7.68 21.81 4.01
N VAL A 85 6.37 21.54 3.95
CA VAL A 85 5.35 22.59 3.90
C VAL A 85 4.93 22.96 5.32
N ALA A 86 5.03 24.25 5.66
CA ALA A 86 4.45 24.82 6.88
C ALA A 86 3.79 26.16 6.56
N ASN A 87 2.57 26.38 7.06
CA ASN A 87 1.79 27.61 6.82
C ASN A 87 1.68 27.97 5.32
N ASN A 88 1.50 26.97 4.47
CA ASN A 88 1.48 27.05 3.00
C ASN A 88 2.76 27.64 2.36
N GLN A 89 3.91 27.50 3.02
CA GLN A 89 5.24 27.88 2.50
C GLN A 89 6.24 26.73 2.67
N LEU A 90 7.20 26.63 1.77
CA LEU A 90 8.32 25.69 1.90
C LEU A 90 9.31 26.19 2.96
N GLN A 91 9.66 25.32 3.89
CA GLN A 91 10.71 25.51 4.89
C GLN A 91 11.86 24.56 4.55
N THR A 92 12.97 25.09 4.03
CA THR A 92 14.15 24.29 3.69
C THR A 92 14.84 23.77 4.96
N ILE A 93 15.07 22.46 5.01
CA ILE A 93 15.79 21.78 6.10
C ILE A 93 17.21 21.40 5.70
N ALA A 94 17.46 21.10 4.42
CA ALA A 94 18.78 20.80 3.90
C ALA A 94 18.97 21.29 2.46
N THR A 95 20.22 21.44 2.06
CA THR A 95 20.61 21.76 0.69
C THR A 95 21.98 21.17 0.40
N ASP A 96 22.09 20.40 -0.67
CA ASP A 96 23.31 19.71 -1.11
C ASP A 96 23.53 19.91 -2.63
N THR A 97 24.52 19.26 -3.24
CA THR A 97 24.67 19.16 -4.69
C THR A 97 24.75 17.71 -5.18
N LEU A 98 24.00 17.40 -6.24
CA LEU A 98 23.94 16.08 -6.87
C LEU A 98 24.08 16.20 -8.39
N SER A 99 24.77 15.23 -8.99
CA SER A 99 24.80 15.02 -10.45
C SER A 99 24.26 13.63 -10.73
N VAL A 100 23.15 13.54 -11.47
CA VAL A 100 22.55 12.27 -11.87
C VAL A 100 23.20 11.83 -13.19
N PRO A 101 23.76 10.61 -13.31
CA PRO A 101 24.41 10.16 -14.55
C PRO A 101 23.43 9.97 -15.71
N GLN A 102 23.92 10.04 -16.96
CA GLN A 102 23.12 9.70 -18.14
C GLN A 102 22.73 8.21 -18.13
N ASP A 103 21.49 7.90 -18.52
CA ASP A 103 20.95 6.55 -18.71
C ASP A 103 20.99 5.64 -17.45
N GLN A 104 21.11 6.25 -16.26
CA GLN A 104 21.02 5.58 -14.95
C GLN A 104 19.89 6.16 -14.11
N LEU A 105 19.39 5.38 -13.14
CA LEU A 105 18.56 5.87 -12.06
C LEU A 105 19.45 6.19 -10.85
N THR A 106 19.28 7.36 -10.25
CA THR A 106 19.82 7.67 -8.92
C THR A 106 18.67 7.71 -7.93
N THR A 107 18.74 6.87 -6.91
CA THR A 107 17.84 6.88 -5.75
C THR A 107 18.51 7.61 -4.60
N VAL A 108 17.82 8.62 -4.06
CA VAL A 108 18.26 9.41 -2.89
C VAL A 108 17.42 9.00 -1.68
N ILE A 109 18.01 8.28 -0.72
CA ILE A 109 17.34 7.95 0.54
C ILE A 109 17.66 9.06 1.53
N LEU A 110 16.64 9.85 1.90
CA LEU A 110 16.72 10.83 2.98
C LEU A 110 16.55 10.09 4.31
N THR A 111 17.48 10.23 5.24
CA THR A 111 17.45 9.56 6.56
C THR A 111 18.03 10.48 7.65
N GLY A 112 18.15 9.99 8.88
CA GLY A 112 18.47 10.80 10.06
C GLY A 112 17.22 11.50 10.61
N THR A 113 17.38 12.75 11.03
CA THR A 113 16.31 13.61 11.56
C THR A 113 16.20 14.94 10.80
N VAL A 114 15.13 15.70 11.01
CA VAL A 114 14.99 17.09 10.54
C VAL A 114 16.13 17.99 11.04
N SER A 115 16.76 17.63 12.17
CA SER A 115 17.88 18.38 12.77
C SER A 115 19.27 17.92 12.33
N ASP A 116 19.38 16.69 11.83
CA ASP A 116 20.62 16.03 11.42
C ASP A 116 20.28 15.08 10.26
N LEU A 117 20.14 15.66 9.06
CA LEU A 117 19.70 14.95 7.85
C LEU A 117 20.90 14.33 7.14
N ASN A 118 20.79 13.05 6.78
CA ASN A 118 21.77 12.34 5.97
C ASN A 118 21.15 11.87 4.63
N LEU A 119 21.98 11.79 3.58
CA LEU A 119 21.58 11.46 2.22
C LEU A 119 22.36 10.23 1.74
N ILE A 120 21.68 9.08 1.63
CA ILE A 120 22.25 7.90 0.98
C ILE A 120 22.01 8.04 -0.53
N ILE A 121 23.09 8.20 -1.31
CA ILE A 121 23.03 8.29 -2.77
C ILE A 121 23.30 6.90 -3.37
N ALA A 122 22.26 6.25 -3.86
CA ALA A 122 22.31 4.91 -4.43
C ALA A 122 22.14 4.95 -5.96
N PRO A 123 23.19 4.70 -6.76
CA PRO A 123 23.06 4.53 -8.20
C PRO A 123 22.49 3.15 -8.52
N GLU A 124 21.44 3.10 -9.33
CA GLU A 124 20.80 1.88 -9.83
C GLU A 124 21.19 1.63 -11.29
N ASP A 125 21.81 0.48 -11.54
CA ASP A 125 22.19 0.03 -12.87
C ASP A 125 20.97 -0.52 -13.63
N LEU A 126 20.48 0.28 -14.58
CA LEU A 126 19.34 -0.03 -15.45
C LEU A 126 19.71 -0.89 -16.67
N THR A 127 20.97 -1.34 -16.80
CA THR A 127 21.32 -2.22 -17.93
C THR A 127 20.54 -3.54 -17.84
N PRO A 128 19.86 -3.98 -18.93
CA PRO A 128 19.21 -5.27 -18.96
C PRO A 128 20.20 -6.39 -18.64
N PRO A 129 19.80 -7.44 -17.89
CA PRO A 129 20.65 -8.60 -17.64
C PRO A 129 21.04 -9.27 -18.96
N GLU A 130 22.18 -9.97 -18.98
CA GLU A 130 22.51 -10.83 -20.12
C GLU A 130 21.46 -11.94 -20.25
N GLU A 131 21.06 -12.26 -21.50
CA GLU A 131 20.03 -13.26 -21.89
C GLU A 131 20.24 -14.69 -21.32
N ALA A 132 21.37 -14.94 -20.66
CA ALA A 132 21.73 -16.21 -20.04
C ALA A 132 22.21 -16.07 -18.57
N SER A 133 21.99 -14.93 -17.92
CA SER A 133 22.30 -14.77 -16.49
C SER A 133 21.41 -15.67 -15.64
N THR A 134 22.00 -16.32 -14.64
CA THR A 134 21.29 -16.92 -13.48
C THR A 134 21.40 -16.06 -12.22
N GLU A 135 22.34 -15.11 -12.22
CA GLU A 135 22.63 -14.18 -11.14
C GLU A 135 21.84 -12.87 -11.25
N THR A 136 21.63 -12.22 -10.10
CA THR A 136 21.20 -10.82 -9.91
C THR A 136 22.03 -10.16 -8.81
N THR A 137 21.79 -8.87 -8.53
CA THR A 137 22.47 -8.09 -7.49
C THR A 137 21.50 -7.49 -6.47
N LEU A 138 21.72 -7.75 -5.19
CA LEU A 138 21.05 -7.11 -4.05
C LEU A 138 21.95 -6.03 -3.43
N THR A 139 21.40 -4.88 -3.06
CA THR A 139 22.09 -3.87 -2.25
C THR A 139 21.29 -3.59 -0.97
N ILE A 140 21.96 -3.33 0.17
CA ILE A 140 21.29 -3.02 1.45
C ILE A 140 21.67 -1.62 1.92
N ALA A 141 20.70 -0.84 2.40
CA ALA A 141 20.90 0.47 3.02
C ALA A 141 20.45 0.46 4.48
N ASN A 142 21.26 1.02 5.37
CA ASN A 142 20.86 1.32 6.74
C ASN A 142 20.41 2.78 6.82
N ALA A 143 19.09 2.99 6.74
CA ALA A 143 18.43 4.29 6.88
C ALA A 143 17.71 4.43 8.24
N THR A 144 18.21 3.75 9.28
CA THR A 144 17.73 3.86 10.67
C THR A 144 18.48 4.97 11.43
N ASN A 145 17.88 5.46 12.52
CA ASN A 145 18.55 6.32 13.51
C ASN A 145 19.24 5.51 14.63
N GLN A 146 19.51 4.22 14.40
CA GLN A 146 20.27 3.41 15.37
C GLN A 146 21.72 3.94 15.46
N PRO A 147 22.26 4.20 16.68
CA PRO A 147 23.53 4.90 16.85
C PRO A 147 24.77 4.03 16.55
N ASP A 148 24.58 2.72 16.49
CA ASP A 148 25.60 1.70 16.27
C ASP A 148 25.35 1.01 14.91
N ALA A 149 26.40 0.41 14.33
CA ALA A 149 26.30 -0.33 13.07
C ALA A 149 25.45 -1.60 13.20
N ILE A 150 24.59 -1.85 12.22
CA ILE A 150 23.71 -3.03 12.13
C ILE A 150 24.41 -4.09 11.30
N THR A 151 24.37 -5.35 11.75
CA THR A 151 24.90 -6.51 11.02
C THR A 151 23.76 -7.18 10.25
N PHE A 152 23.89 -7.30 8.93
CA PHE A 152 22.92 -7.94 8.05
C PHE A 152 23.47 -9.28 7.54
N GLU A 153 22.83 -10.37 7.91
CA GLU A 153 23.12 -11.72 7.43
C GLU A 153 22.14 -12.11 6.33
N ILE A 154 22.65 -12.39 5.13
CA ILE A 154 21.88 -12.76 3.94
C ILE A 154 22.02 -14.28 3.76
N SER A 155 20.90 -15.01 3.77
CA SER A 155 20.89 -16.48 3.67
C SER A 155 19.91 -16.98 2.62
N ASP A 156 20.17 -18.14 2.01
CA ASP A 156 19.24 -18.86 1.13
C ASP A 156 19.06 -20.29 1.65
N ALA A 157 17.82 -20.67 1.99
CA ALA A 157 17.51 -21.98 2.53
C ALA A 157 17.67 -23.13 1.51
N ALA A 158 17.76 -22.84 0.22
CA ALA A 158 17.99 -23.83 -0.83
C ALA A 158 19.46 -24.34 -0.88
N LEU A 159 20.40 -23.69 -0.20
CA LEU A 159 21.84 -24.00 -0.25
C LEU A 159 22.29 -24.96 0.88
N GLU A 160 23.25 -25.85 0.58
CA GLU A 160 23.88 -26.73 1.61
C GLU A 160 24.57 -25.95 2.74
N ALA A 161 24.94 -24.69 2.48
CA ALA A 161 25.43 -23.72 3.46
C ALA A 161 24.63 -22.42 3.29
N PRO A 162 23.56 -22.20 4.08
CA PRO A 162 22.60 -21.13 3.79
C PRO A 162 23.15 -19.72 3.80
N LEU A 163 24.08 -19.38 4.72
CA LEU A 163 24.63 -18.03 4.83
C LEU A 163 25.49 -17.68 3.60
N ILE A 164 24.98 -16.78 2.75
CA ILE A 164 25.67 -16.28 1.56
C ILE A 164 26.64 -15.16 1.94
N ASN A 165 26.19 -14.19 2.74
CA ASN A 165 26.98 -13.00 3.07
C ASN A 165 26.63 -12.41 4.44
N SER A 166 27.57 -11.68 5.04
CA SER A 166 27.39 -10.95 6.30
C SER A 166 28.01 -9.57 6.16
N LEU A 167 27.16 -8.54 6.24
CA LEU A 167 27.50 -7.13 6.05
C LEU A 167 27.37 -6.39 7.39
N SER A 168 28.12 -5.31 7.59
CA SER A 168 27.92 -4.41 8.73
C SER A 168 27.89 -2.97 8.23
N LEU A 169 26.79 -2.25 8.52
CA LEU A 169 26.50 -0.92 7.99
C LEU A 169 26.16 0.05 9.12
N GLY A 170 26.89 1.17 9.21
CA GLY A 170 26.55 2.31 10.05
C GLY A 170 25.27 3.02 9.60
N PRO A 171 24.67 3.87 10.45
CA PRO A 171 23.52 4.69 10.07
C PRO A 171 23.87 5.63 8.91
N GLY A 172 23.08 5.57 7.84
CA GLY A 172 23.32 6.29 6.59
C GLY A 172 24.28 5.61 5.61
N GLU A 173 24.67 4.35 5.82
CA GLU A 173 25.54 3.61 4.89
C GLU A 173 24.77 2.72 3.90
N LEU A 174 25.34 2.56 2.71
CA LEU A 174 24.91 1.66 1.63
C LEU A 174 25.96 0.56 1.47
N SER A 175 25.54 -0.68 1.25
CA SER A 175 26.46 -1.79 0.97
C SER A 175 27.07 -1.69 -0.44
N GLU A 176 28.18 -2.41 -0.67
CA GLU A 176 28.48 -2.88 -2.02
C GLU A 176 27.40 -3.87 -2.49
N SER A 177 27.20 -4.00 -3.80
CA SER A 177 26.22 -4.94 -4.35
C SER A 177 26.65 -6.40 -4.14
N VAL A 178 25.75 -7.21 -3.59
CA VAL A 178 25.91 -8.65 -3.37
C VAL A 178 25.34 -9.40 -4.56
N THR A 179 26.17 -10.14 -5.29
CA THR A 179 25.72 -11.06 -6.33
C THR A 179 25.03 -12.28 -5.70
N LEU A 180 23.87 -12.66 -6.23
CA LEU A 180 23.04 -13.77 -5.77
C LEU A 180 22.55 -14.57 -6.98
N GLU A 181 22.46 -15.89 -6.88
CA GLU A 181 21.67 -16.69 -7.83
C GLU A 181 20.17 -16.40 -7.63
N SER A 182 19.35 -16.61 -8.67
CA SER A 182 17.90 -16.51 -8.52
C SER A 182 17.33 -17.63 -7.65
N THR A 183 16.57 -17.25 -6.62
CA THR A 183 15.99 -18.15 -5.61
C THR A 183 14.65 -17.60 -5.12
N ASP A 184 13.81 -18.46 -4.56
CA ASP A 184 12.58 -18.12 -3.83
C ASP A 184 12.72 -18.21 -2.29
N GLN A 185 13.89 -18.64 -1.81
CA GLN A 185 14.19 -18.99 -0.40
C GLN A 185 15.23 -18.04 0.24
N LEU A 186 15.38 -16.82 -0.28
CA LEU A 186 16.27 -15.82 0.30
C LEU A 186 15.65 -15.21 1.56
N SER A 187 16.44 -15.02 2.61
CA SER A 187 16.06 -14.30 3.82
C SER A 187 17.19 -13.38 4.30
N ILE A 188 16.83 -12.31 5.01
CA ILE A 188 17.79 -11.37 5.60
C ILE A 188 17.48 -11.21 7.09
N THR A 189 18.50 -11.34 7.93
CA THR A 189 18.43 -11.10 9.38
C THR A 189 19.29 -9.90 9.74
N ALA A 190 18.72 -8.91 10.44
CA ALA A 190 19.43 -7.72 10.92
C ALA A 190 19.60 -7.77 12.44
N THR A 191 20.84 -7.62 12.89
CA THR A 191 21.27 -7.82 14.29
C THR A 191 22.05 -6.60 14.80
N ASN A 192 21.75 -6.13 16.01
CA ASN A 192 22.45 -4.99 16.62
C ASN A 192 23.81 -5.40 17.24
N THR A 193 24.59 -4.42 17.71
CA THR A 193 25.90 -4.63 18.35
C THR A 193 25.87 -5.45 19.65
N ALA A 194 24.70 -5.63 20.27
CA ALA A 194 24.52 -6.51 21.42
C ALA A 194 24.26 -7.98 21.05
N GLY A 195 24.05 -8.29 19.77
CA GLY A 195 23.74 -9.63 19.28
C GLY A 195 22.24 -9.96 19.29
N GLU A 196 21.37 -8.95 19.36
CA GLU A 196 19.91 -9.10 19.32
C GLU A 196 19.39 -8.85 17.89
N VAL A 197 18.51 -9.73 17.42
CA VAL A 197 17.82 -9.60 16.13
C VAL A 197 16.77 -8.49 16.24
N ILE A 198 17.04 -7.37 15.56
CA ILE A 198 16.16 -6.20 15.55
C ILE A 198 15.08 -6.31 14.46
N TRP A 199 15.43 -6.94 13.33
CA TRP A 199 14.56 -7.17 12.19
C TRP A 199 14.97 -8.46 11.47
N GLN A 200 14.00 -9.15 10.86
CA GLN A 200 14.23 -10.36 10.07
C GLN A 200 13.08 -10.51 9.07
N SER A 201 13.40 -10.88 7.84
CA SER A 201 12.41 -11.30 6.85
C SER A 201 12.07 -12.79 6.99
N ASN A 202 10.85 -13.17 6.58
CA ASN A 202 10.63 -14.53 6.07
C ASN A 202 11.31 -14.69 4.69
N ASP A 203 11.15 -15.86 4.08
CA ASP A 203 11.65 -16.13 2.73
C ASP A 203 10.97 -15.23 1.67
N PHE A 204 11.77 -14.74 0.73
CA PHE A 204 11.33 -13.91 -0.40
C PHE A 204 12.15 -14.21 -1.67
N SER A 205 11.59 -13.88 -2.83
CA SER A 205 12.20 -14.20 -4.12
C SER A 205 13.09 -13.10 -4.69
N VAL A 206 14.18 -13.50 -5.35
CA VAL A 206 15.02 -12.63 -6.18
C VAL A 206 15.21 -13.24 -7.57
N SER A 207 15.19 -12.40 -8.61
CA SER A 207 15.23 -12.84 -10.00
C SER A 207 16.23 -12.05 -10.84
N THR A 208 16.73 -12.67 -11.91
CA THR A 208 17.77 -12.14 -12.81
C THR A 208 17.40 -10.80 -13.45
N SER A 209 16.11 -10.51 -13.58
CA SER A 209 15.58 -9.26 -14.15
C SER A 209 15.27 -8.16 -13.13
N ILE A 210 15.46 -8.42 -11.83
CA ILE A 210 15.19 -7.47 -10.75
C ILE A 210 16.44 -7.36 -9.88
N ARG A 211 17.03 -6.17 -9.82
CA ARG A 211 18.15 -5.83 -8.92
C ARG A 211 17.59 -5.08 -7.70
N PRO A 212 17.22 -5.76 -6.60
CA PRO A 212 16.58 -5.11 -5.48
C PRO A 212 17.55 -4.30 -4.63
N MET A 213 17.00 -3.28 -3.97
CA MET A 213 17.60 -2.59 -2.85
C MET A 213 16.68 -2.75 -1.63
N VAL A 214 17.25 -3.16 -0.51
CA VAL A 214 16.54 -3.33 0.76
C VAL A 214 16.96 -2.24 1.73
N ILE A 215 16.00 -1.44 2.19
CA ILE A 215 16.25 -0.25 2.98
C ILE A 215 15.65 -0.48 4.36
N LEU A 216 16.48 -0.66 5.39
CA LEU A 216 16.02 -0.75 6.77
C LEU A 216 15.91 0.66 7.36
N PHE A 217 14.78 1.01 7.95
CA PHE A 217 14.46 2.35 8.48
C PHE A 217 13.69 2.25 9.80
N ASP A 218 13.52 3.38 10.50
CA ASP A 218 12.85 3.40 11.81
C ASP A 218 11.33 3.18 11.70
N ALA A 219 10.74 2.56 12.73
CA ALA A 219 9.31 2.31 12.82
C ALA A 219 8.75 2.68 14.21
N PHE A 220 7.42 2.74 14.30
CA PHE A 220 6.70 3.32 15.45
C PHE A 220 5.53 2.44 15.90
N GLY A 221 5.67 1.13 15.72
CA GLY A 221 4.77 0.10 16.23
C GLY A 221 5.22 -0.44 17.59
N PRO A 222 4.68 -1.59 18.04
CA PRO A 222 4.95 -2.14 19.37
C PRO A 222 6.23 -2.98 19.49
N LYS A 223 6.87 -3.34 18.37
CA LYS A 223 8.06 -4.21 18.36
C LYS A 223 9.25 -3.46 18.98
N ALA A 224 9.81 -4.00 20.07
CA ALA A 224 10.80 -3.35 20.94
C ALA A 224 11.99 -2.66 20.23
N ASN A 225 12.38 -3.13 19.03
CA ASN A 225 13.52 -2.61 18.27
C ASN A 225 13.15 -1.59 17.17
N ASN A 226 11.86 -1.29 16.97
CA ASN A 226 11.36 -0.14 16.20
C ASN A 226 12.06 0.11 14.85
N VAL A 227 12.17 -0.93 14.04
CA VAL A 227 12.68 -0.88 12.65
C VAL A 227 11.81 -1.71 11.70
N GLN A 228 11.76 -1.30 10.45
CA GLN A 228 11.04 -1.94 9.35
C GLN A 228 11.86 -1.84 8.05
N ALA A 229 11.60 -2.70 7.07
CA ALA A 229 12.27 -2.65 5.78
C ALA A 229 11.33 -2.21 4.63
N ILE A 230 11.93 -1.60 3.61
CA ILE A 230 11.33 -1.38 2.30
C ILE A 230 12.11 -2.19 1.27
N TYR A 231 11.37 -2.83 0.37
CA TYR A 231 11.90 -3.48 -0.83
C TYR A 231 11.68 -2.53 -2.00
N THR A 232 12.75 -2.11 -2.69
CA THR A 232 12.65 -1.25 -3.86
C THR A 232 13.42 -1.81 -5.06
N SER A 233 12.88 -1.58 -6.24
CA SER A 233 13.42 -1.96 -7.55
C SER A 233 13.24 -0.80 -8.53
N PHE A 234 13.65 -0.94 -9.79
CA PHE A 234 13.40 0.08 -10.81
C PHE A 234 11.89 0.28 -11.12
N SER A 235 11.05 -0.73 -10.87
CA SER A 235 9.63 -0.75 -11.27
C SER A 235 8.65 -0.52 -10.11
N SER A 236 9.09 -0.73 -8.87
CA SER A 236 8.24 -0.64 -7.67
C SER A 236 9.04 -0.27 -6.42
N THR A 237 8.37 0.37 -5.48
CA THR A 237 8.79 0.48 -4.08
C THR A 237 7.65 -0.03 -3.22
N LEU A 238 7.94 -0.91 -2.26
CA LEU A 238 6.97 -1.60 -1.43
C LEU A 238 7.48 -1.68 0.01
N THR A 239 6.58 -1.69 0.99
CA THR A 239 6.86 -2.29 2.30
C THR A 239 7.40 -3.71 2.09
N PHE A 240 8.41 -4.11 2.85
CA PHE A 240 9.06 -5.41 2.62
C PHE A 240 8.04 -6.57 2.81
N PRO A 241 7.97 -7.55 1.89
CA PRO A 241 6.99 -8.62 1.98
C PRO A 241 7.28 -9.59 3.13
N ASN A 242 6.22 -10.12 3.75
CA ASN A 242 6.29 -11.17 4.75
C ASN A 242 7.14 -10.81 6.01
N GLU A 243 7.13 -9.56 6.46
CA GLU A 243 7.71 -9.17 7.76
C GLU A 243 6.79 -9.57 8.93
N ASN A 244 7.26 -10.38 9.89
CA ASN A 244 6.44 -10.64 11.09
C ASN A 244 6.52 -9.48 12.10
N PHE A 245 5.36 -8.90 12.38
CA PHE A 245 5.15 -7.81 13.32
C PHE A 245 3.91 -8.06 14.16
N LEU A 246 4.00 -7.70 15.43
CA LEU A 246 2.84 -7.53 16.28
C LEU A 246 2.11 -6.23 15.89
N SER A 247 0.78 -6.27 15.98
CA SER A 247 -0.05 -5.08 16.21
C SER A 247 -0.41 -5.03 17.69
N SER A 248 -0.61 -3.84 18.25
CA SER A 248 -0.92 -3.66 19.67
C SER A 248 -2.24 -2.91 19.83
N THR A 249 -3.23 -3.61 20.33
CA THR A 249 -4.62 -3.14 20.40
C THR A 249 -5.00 -2.74 21.81
N ARG A 250 -5.65 -1.60 21.97
CA ARG A 250 -6.37 -1.24 23.21
C ARG A 250 -7.79 -0.80 22.89
N VAL A 251 -8.66 -0.76 23.90
CA VAL A 251 -10.09 -0.48 23.72
C VAL A 251 -10.55 0.63 24.65
N ILE A 252 -11.41 1.52 24.16
CA ILE A 252 -12.09 2.53 24.96
C ILE A 252 -13.59 2.25 24.98
N ASN A 253 -14.16 2.12 26.18
CA ASN A 253 -15.61 2.06 26.37
C ASN A 253 -16.17 3.48 26.26
N THR A 254 -17.00 3.71 25.24
CA THR A 254 -17.69 4.99 25.02
C THR A 254 -19.19 4.78 24.82
N ILE A 255 -19.76 3.73 25.42
CA ILE A 255 -21.20 3.46 25.44
C ILE A 255 -21.79 4.09 26.73
N PRO A 256 -22.48 5.25 26.65
CA PRO A 256 -22.84 6.04 27.82
C PRO A 256 -23.98 5.44 28.66
N ASP A 257 -24.70 4.43 28.19
CA ASP A 257 -25.74 3.73 28.97
C ASP A 257 -25.25 2.39 29.58
N GLN A 258 -23.97 2.03 29.40
CA GLN A 258 -23.33 0.89 30.05
C GLN A 258 -22.31 1.39 31.08
N THR A 259 -22.46 0.98 32.34
CA THR A 259 -21.54 1.41 33.42
C THR A 259 -20.13 0.82 33.27
N ALA A 260 -20.06 -0.40 32.75
CA ALA A 260 -18.83 -1.17 32.52
C ALA A 260 -19.10 -2.19 31.39
N ILE A 261 -18.06 -2.54 30.63
CA ILE A 261 -18.10 -3.63 29.65
C ILE A 261 -16.95 -4.59 29.89
N ASP A 262 -17.18 -5.88 29.66
CA ASP A 262 -16.10 -6.84 29.48
C ASP A 262 -15.75 -6.94 28.00
N LEU A 263 -14.46 -7.09 27.70
CA LEU A 263 -13.96 -7.29 26.35
C LEU A 263 -13.32 -8.67 26.24
N TYR A 264 -13.88 -9.45 25.33
CA TYR A 264 -13.35 -10.74 24.93
C TYR A 264 -12.71 -10.67 23.55
N GLN A 265 -11.73 -11.54 23.33
CA GLN A 265 -11.02 -11.72 22.08
C GLN A 265 -11.06 -13.17 21.63
N ARG A 266 -11.09 -13.38 20.31
CA ARG A 266 -10.78 -14.64 19.63
C ARG A 266 -9.85 -14.34 18.45
N ILE A 267 -9.02 -15.31 18.07
CA ILE A 267 -8.10 -15.19 16.93
C ILE A 267 -8.35 -16.36 15.98
N ALA A 268 -8.43 -16.09 14.68
CA ALA A 268 -8.50 -17.06 13.61
C ALA A 268 -7.18 -17.08 12.85
N THR A 269 -6.39 -18.14 13.07
CA THR A 269 -5.02 -18.27 12.58
C THR A 269 -4.88 -19.42 11.58
N SER A 270 -3.85 -19.34 10.74
CA SER A 270 -3.43 -20.41 9.82
C SER A 270 -2.02 -20.85 10.15
N SER A 271 -1.72 -22.16 10.11
CA SER A 271 -0.34 -22.65 10.22
C SER A 271 0.56 -22.22 9.06
N SER A 272 -0.06 -21.87 7.92
CA SER A 272 0.60 -21.54 6.66
C SER A 272 -0.21 -20.44 5.93
N PRO A 273 -0.19 -19.19 6.43
CA PRO A 273 -1.02 -18.11 5.88
C PRO A 273 -0.70 -17.78 4.42
N THR A 274 0.50 -18.12 3.94
CA THR A 274 0.94 -18.02 2.53
C THR A 274 0.35 -19.11 1.63
N VAL A 275 -0.28 -20.14 2.18
CA VAL A 275 -0.95 -21.23 1.44
C VAL A 275 -2.47 -21.09 1.56
N VAL A 276 -2.97 -20.89 2.78
CA VAL A 276 -4.39 -20.64 3.08
C VAL A 276 -4.50 -19.49 4.08
N GLY A 277 -5.00 -18.35 3.62
CA GLY A 277 -5.46 -17.26 4.49
C GLY A 277 -6.85 -17.56 5.07
N ILE A 278 -7.12 -17.07 6.27
CA ILE A 278 -8.40 -17.19 6.97
C ILE A 278 -8.88 -15.82 7.46
N GLU A 279 -10.15 -15.51 7.25
CA GLU A 279 -10.86 -14.38 7.84
C GLU A 279 -12.13 -14.92 8.49
N ALA A 280 -12.23 -14.83 9.82
CA ALA A 280 -13.40 -15.29 10.56
C ALA A 280 -14.35 -14.11 10.83
N GLN A 281 -15.63 -14.27 10.49
CA GLN A 281 -16.67 -13.27 10.69
C GLN A 281 -17.20 -13.29 12.15
N PRO A 282 -17.97 -12.28 12.61
CA PRO A 282 -18.38 -12.16 14.01
C PRO A 282 -19.04 -13.41 14.61
N GLU A 283 -19.87 -14.10 13.82
CA GLU A 283 -20.59 -15.32 14.22
C GLU A 283 -19.82 -16.63 13.93
N ALA A 284 -18.52 -16.60 13.62
CA ALA A 284 -17.72 -17.82 13.52
C ALA A 284 -17.73 -18.60 14.86
N GLU A 285 -17.61 -19.93 14.85
CA GLU A 285 -17.50 -20.75 16.07
C GLU A 285 -16.04 -21.05 16.46
N THR A 286 -15.81 -21.50 17.69
CA THR A 286 -14.49 -21.98 18.17
C THR A 286 -14.24 -23.38 17.64
N ASN A 287 -13.24 -23.58 16.77
CA ASN A 287 -12.89 -24.91 16.25
C ASN A 287 -11.49 -24.95 15.60
N THR A 288 -11.02 -26.14 15.27
CA THR A 288 -9.81 -26.37 14.45
C THR A 288 -10.16 -27.23 13.24
N TYR A 289 -9.66 -26.84 12.06
CA TYR A 289 -9.89 -27.50 10.77
C TYR A 289 -8.57 -27.88 10.12
N GLN A 290 -8.53 -29.01 9.40
CA GLN A 290 -7.40 -29.41 8.56
C GLN A 290 -7.72 -29.16 7.09
N VAL A 291 -6.96 -28.29 6.43
CA VAL A 291 -7.14 -27.92 5.03
C VAL A 291 -5.99 -28.46 4.18
N VAL A 292 -6.28 -28.93 2.97
CA VAL A 292 -5.28 -29.31 1.96
C VAL A 292 -5.69 -28.69 0.64
N VAL A 293 -4.91 -27.78 0.08
CA VAL A 293 -5.17 -27.22 -1.25
C VAL A 293 -4.52 -28.13 -2.30
N GLU A 294 -5.32 -28.75 -3.16
CA GLU A 294 -4.85 -29.64 -4.23
C GLU A 294 -4.64 -28.89 -5.55
N GLN A 295 -5.43 -27.84 -5.78
CA GLN A 295 -5.47 -27.08 -7.03
C GLN A 295 -6.09 -25.69 -6.76
N LEU A 296 -5.45 -24.62 -7.24
CA LEU A 296 -6.07 -23.30 -7.26
C LEU A 296 -7.08 -23.18 -8.41
N ALA A 297 -8.06 -22.28 -8.25
CA ALA A 297 -8.85 -21.77 -9.36
C ALA A 297 -7.99 -20.85 -10.22
N GLN A 298 -8.21 -20.87 -11.54
CA GLN A 298 -7.55 -20.00 -12.51
C GLN A 298 -8.57 -18.98 -13.03
N PRO A 299 -8.34 -17.66 -12.86
CA PRO A 299 -9.12 -16.61 -13.50
C PRO A 299 -9.13 -16.74 -15.03
N ALA A 300 -10.29 -16.52 -15.65
CA ALA A 300 -10.40 -16.46 -17.10
C ALA A 300 -9.74 -15.19 -17.65
N ALA A 301 -9.17 -15.31 -18.85
CA ALA A 301 -8.75 -14.16 -19.66
C ALA A 301 -9.30 -14.27 -21.09
N TYR A 302 -9.77 -13.14 -21.58
CA TYR A 302 -10.47 -12.93 -22.83
C TYR A 302 -9.75 -11.86 -23.65
N ARG A 303 -9.71 -12.02 -24.98
CA ARG A 303 -9.01 -11.10 -25.87
C ARG A 303 -9.81 -10.78 -27.11
N THR A 304 -9.70 -9.56 -27.63
CA THR A 304 -10.28 -9.19 -28.93
C THR A 304 -9.73 -10.11 -30.04
N PRO A 305 -10.57 -10.72 -30.90
CA PRO A 305 -10.12 -11.70 -31.90
C PRO A 305 -9.34 -11.08 -33.07
N THR A 306 -9.38 -9.76 -33.21
CA THR A 306 -8.66 -8.98 -34.22
C THR A 306 -7.92 -7.82 -33.58
N ALA A 307 -6.72 -7.50 -34.10
CA ALA A 307 -5.94 -6.37 -33.61
C ALA A 307 -6.52 -5.02 -34.06
N LEU A 308 -6.44 -4.04 -33.17
CA LEU A 308 -6.73 -2.63 -33.41
C LEU A 308 -5.45 -1.94 -33.89
N ALA A 309 -5.57 -0.93 -34.75
CA ALA A 309 -4.42 -0.31 -35.41
C ALA A 309 -3.46 0.46 -34.46
N SER A 310 -3.91 0.80 -33.25
CA SER A 310 -3.14 1.47 -32.19
C SER A 310 -3.95 1.52 -30.89
N ALA A 311 -3.29 1.82 -29.76
CA ALA A 311 -3.94 2.16 -28.48
C ALA A 311 -4.96 3.32 -28.60
N THR A 312 -4.73 4.25 -29.52
CA THR A 312 -5.58 5.40 -29.83
C THR A 312 -6.69 5.12 -30.85
N THR A 313 -6.88 3.85 -31.26
CA THR A 313 -7.97 3.46 -32.16
C THR A 313 -9.31 3.62 -31.45
N LEU A 314 -10.26 4.28 -32.13
CA LEU A 314 -11.65 4.37 -31.69
C LEU A 314 -12.32 3.00 -31.80
N VAL A 315 -12.92 2.55 -30.70
CA VAL A 315 -13.61 1.26 -30.56
C VAL A 315 -15.12 1.51 -30.61
N GLY A 316 -15.66 2.24 -29.63
CA GLY A 316 -17.08 2.59 -29.55
C GLY A 316 -17.42 3.30 -28.23
N SER A 317 -18.71 3.58 -28.02
CA SER A 317 -19.26 4.09 -26.76
C SER A 317 -20.58 3.37 -26.45
N GLY A 318 -21.00 3.39 -25.18
CA GLY A 318 -22.13 2.59 -24.70
C GLY A 318 -21.89 2.10 -23.27
N THR A 319 -22.44 0.93 -22.93
CA THR A 319 -22.33 0.33 -21.58
C THR A 319 -21.87 -1.11 -21.64
N LEU A 320 -20.88 -1.48 -20.83
CA LEU A 320 -20.48 -2.85 -20.55
C LEU A 320 -21.16 -3.32 -19.26
N THR A 321 -22.18 -4.15 -19.34
CA THR A 321 -22.76 -4.85 -18.18
C THR A 321 -21.93 -6.11 -17.91
N VAL A 322 -21.31 -6.17 -16.74
CA VAL A 322 -20.41 -7.27 -16.33
C VAL A 322 -21.02 -8.04 -15.17
N THR A 323 -21.17 -9.35 -15.30
CA THR A 323 -21.62 -10.27 -14.26
C THR A 323 -20.50 -11.21 -13.82
N ASN A 324 -20.36 -11.40 -12.51
CA ASN A 324 -19.45 -12.36 -11.87
C ASN A 324 -20.20 -12.99 -10.68
N GLY A 325 -20.46 -14.29 -10.73
CA GLY A 325 -21.38 -14.95 -9.79
C GLY A 325 -22.74 -14.25 -9.71
N SER A 326 -23.11 -13.79 -8.51
CA SER A 326 -24.30 -12.98 -8.20
C SER A 326 -24.08 -11.46 -8.38
N THR A 327 -22.83 -11.02 -8.46
CA THR A 327 -22.46 -9.60 -8.62
C THR A 327 -22.67 -9.17 -10.06
N THR A 328 -23.24 -7.97 -10.28
CA THR A 328 -23.34 -7.34 -11.60
C THR A 328 -23.11 -5.84 -11.49
N ILE A 329 -22.32 -5.28 -12.42
CA ILE A 329 -22.04 -3.84 -12.52
C ILE A 329 -22.22 -3.36 -13.97
N ASP A 330 -22.43 -2.06 -14.14
CA ASP A 330 -22.49 -1.39 -15.44
C ASP A 330 -21.31 -0.41 -15.57
N ILE A 331 -20.49 -0.56 -16.61
CA ILE A 331 -19.36 0.33 -16.91
C ILE A 331 -19.71 1.15 -18.15
N VAL A 332 -19.97 2.45 -17.97
CA VAL A 332 -20.33 3.36 -19.07
C VAL A 332 -19.07 3.87 -19.77
N ILE A 333 -18.95 3.56 -21.06
CA ILE A 333 -17.92 4.09 -21.95
C ILE A 333 -18.46 5.34 -22.64
N ALA A 334 -18.05 6.52 -22.19
CA ALA A 334 -18.47 7.79 -22.77
C ALA A 334 -17.85 8.04 -24.16
N SER A 335 -18.53 8.83 -24.99
CA SER A 335 -18.11 9.10 -26.38
C SER A 335 -16.73 9.74 -26.53
N ASP A 336 -16.25 10.46 -25.52
CA ASP A 336 -14.90 11.04 -25.41
C ASP A 336 -13.87 10.10 -24.79
N GLY A 337 -14.31 9.01 -24.15
CA GLY A 337 -13.50 7.89 -23.65
C GLY A 337 -13.49 6.67 -24.58
N SER A 338 -13.80 6.85 -25.87
CA SER A 338 -14.09 5.77 -26.84
C SER A 338 -12.87 5.12 -27.53
N THR A 339 -11.64 5.44 -27.11
CA THR A 339 -10.41 4.77 -27.62
C THR A 339 -10.07 3.51 -26.82
N ALA A 340 -9.30 2.58 -27.39
CA ALA A 340 -8.87 1.36 -26.70
C ALA A 340 -8.13 1.65 -25.37
N GLU A 341 -7.23 2.63 -25.35
CA GLU A 341 -6.55 3.12 -24.14
C GLU A 341 -7.53 3.72 -23.12
N SER A 342 -8.47 4.55 -23.57
CA SER A 342 -9.49 5.18 -22.71
C SER A 342 -10.47 4.17 -22.12
N ILE A 343 -10.84 3.12 -22.88
CA ILE A 343 -11.72 2.04 -22.42
C ILE A 343 -11.00 1.20 -21.37
N VAL A 344 -9.74 0.82 -21.61
CA VAL A 344 -8.92 0.09 -20.62
C VAL A 344 -8.77 0.91 -19.34
N SER A 345 -8.55 2.23 -19.44
CA SER A 345 -8.51 3.13 -18.28
C SER A 345 -9.86 3.19 -17.55
N THR A 346 -10.98 3.27 -18.28
CA THR A 346 -12.34 3.34 -17.69
C THR A 346 -12.73 2.04 -16.99
N ILE A 347 -12.42 0.87 -17.60
CA ILE A 347 -12.62 -0.44 -16.98
C ILE A 347 -11.81 -0.57 -15.69
N ASN A 348 -10.53 -0.18 -15.72
CA ASN A 348 -9.66 -0.28 -14.54
C ASN A 348 -10.04 0.71 -13.42
N ALA A 349 -10.63 1.86 -13.76
CA ALA A 349 -11.13 2.86 -12.82
C ALA A 349 -12.54 2.55 -12.25
N ALA A 350 -13.24 1.55 -12.79
CA ALA A 350 -14.59 1.18 -12.33
C ALA A 350 -14.60 0.22 -11.12
N GLU A 351 -13.43 -0.14 -10.58
CA GLU A 351 -13.21 -1.02 -9.40
C GLU A 351 -13.98 -2.37 -9.44
N GLY A 352 -14.35 -2.82 -10.65
CA GLY A 352 -15.17 -4.00 -10.87
C GLY A 352 -14.42 -5.35 -10.83
N PRO A 353 -15.14 -6.47 -11.05
CA PRO A 353 -14.59 -7.83 -10.97
C PRO A 353 -13.62 -8.21 -12.10
N LEU A 354 -13.31 -7.26 -12.99
CA LEU A 354 -12.34 -7.40 -14.07
C LEU A 354 -11.23 -6.35 -14.00
N PHE A 355 -10.14 -6.63 -14.69
CA PHE A 355 -9.18 -5.63 -15.15
C PHE A 355 -8.97 -5.80 -16.66
N ALA A 356 -8.46 -4.76 -17.31
CA ALA A 356 -8.11 -4.78 -18.73
C ALA A 356 -6.69 -4.27 -18.99
N SER A 357 -6.11 -4.67 -20.12
CA SER A 357 -4.79 -4.25 -20.58
C SER A 357 -4.71 -4.19 -22.10
N LEU A 358 -3.67 -3.53 -22.64
CA LEU A 358 -3.35 -3.54 -24.06
C LEU A 358 -2.11 -4.41 -24.32
N ILE A 359 -2.28 -5.43 -25.14
CA ILE A 359 -1.19 -6.28 -25.63
C ILE A 359 -0.65 -5.68 -26.93
N ASN A 360 0.54 -5.08 -26.87
CA ASN A 360 1.19 -4.46 -28.03
C ASN A 360 1.77 -5.52 -28.98
N LEU A 361 1.61 -5.31 -30.29
CA LEU A 361 2.14 -6.16 -31.37
C LEU A 361 3.28 -5.46 -32.12
N THR A 362 4.01 -6.22 -32.94
CA THR A 362 5.27 -5.79 -33.58
C THR A 362 5.15 -4.57 -34.51
N ASP A 363 3.98 -4.34 -35.09
CA ASP A 363 3.74 -3.25 -36.06
C ASP A 363 3.02 -2.03 -35.42
N GLY A 364 2.90 -2.00 -34.08
CA GLY A 364 2.21 -0.94 -33.33
C GLY A 364 0.70 -1.14 -33.15
N GLU A 365 0.16 -2.21 -33.72
CA GLU A 365 -1.19 -2.70 -33.44
C GLU A 365 -1.33 -3.17 -31.97
N VAL A 366 -2.55 -3.19 -31.45
CA VAL A 366 -2.85 -3.64 -30.08
C VAL A 366 -4.04 -4.60 -30.03
N LEU A 367 -4.05 -5.49 -29.04
CA LEU A 367 -5.22 -6.29 -28.67
C LEU A 367 -5.69 -5.85 -27.28
N ILE A 368 -7.00 -5.74 -27.07
CA ILE A 368 -7.54 -5.54 -25.72
C ILE A 368 -7.65 -6.92 -25.06
N GLU A 369 -7.02 -7.07 -23.90
CA GLU A 369 -7.16 -8.25 -23.04
C GLU A 369 -7.90 -7.87 -21.76
N ILE A 370 -8.91 -8.66 -21.40
CA ILE A 370 -9.77 -8.52 -20.24
C ILE A 370 -9.67 -9.80 -19.42
N ALA A 371 -9.41 -9.69 -18.12
CA ALA A 371 -9.33 -10.84 -17.23
C ALA A 371 -10.11 -10.62 -15.93
N THR A 372 -10.66 -11.70 -15.39
CA THR A 372 -11.28 -11.67 -14.05
C THR A 372 -10.21 -11.36 -13.00
N ARG A 373 -10.53 -10.51 -12.03
CA ARG A 373 -9.65 -10.29 -10.88
C ARG A 373 -9.52 -11.57 -10.04
N PRO A 374 -8.46 -11.72 -9.22
CA PRO A 374 -8.42 -12.77 -8.21
C PRO A 374 -9.51 -12.52 -7.14
N PHE A 375 -9.85 -13.58 -6.40
CA PHE A 375 -10.77 -13.57 -5.24
C PHE A 375 -12.19 -12.99 -5.49
N GLN A 376 -12.65 -12.98 -6.74
CA GLN A 376 -14.06 -12.68 -7.06
C GLN A 376 -14.97 -13.89 -6.76
N GLU A 377 -16.29 -13.75 -6.85
CA GLU A 377 -17.24 -14.84 -6.57
C GLU A 377 -17.05 -16.03 -7.53
N THR A 378 -16.73 -15.74 -8.80
CA THR A 378 -16.31 -16.73 -9.80
C THR A 378 -14.99 -16.32 -10.46
N SER A 379 -14.16 -17.28 -10.85
CA SER A 379 -12.98 -17.05 -11.70
C SER A 379 -13.35 -16.78 -13.16
N ASP A 380 -14.58 -17.14 -13.57
CA ASP A 380 -15.17 -16.79 -14.86
C ASP A 380 -16.01 -15.50 -14.77
N LEU A 381 -16.28 -14.84 -15.91
CA LEU A 381 -17.12 -13.64 -15.99
C LEU A 381 -17.96 -13.61 -17.28
N THR A 382 -19.01 -12.79 -17.30
CA THR A 382 -19.83 -12.55 -18.49
C THR A 382 -19.99 -11.05 -18.73
N ILE A 383 -19.62 -10.59 -19.92
CA ILE A 383 -19.80 -9.22 -20.39
C ILE A 383 -20.86 -9.23 -21.49
N THR A 384 -21.91 -8.43 -21.30
CA THR A 384 -22.85 -8.03 -22.35
C THR A 384 -22.71 -6.54 -22.61
N VAL A 385 -22.86 -6.11 -23.87
CA VAL A 385 -22.67 -4.73 -24.28
C VAL A 385 -23.99 -4.14 -24.77
N ASP A 386 -24.24 -2.88 -24.43
CA ASP A 386 -25.23 -2.02 -25.10
C ASP A 386 -24.43 -0.93 -25.85
N ASP A 387 -24.46 -0.95 -27.18
CA ASP A 387 -23.62 -0.10 -28.04
C ASP A 387 -24.41 1.11 -28.57
N ASP A 388 -23.83 2.30 -28.49
CA ASP A 388 -24.45 3.55 -28.97
C ASP A 388 -24.70 3.55 -30.50
N ASP A 389 -24.04 2.67 -31.26
CA ASP A 389 -24.26 2.55 -32.72
C ASP A 389 -25.59 1.86 -33.08
N GLY A 390 -26.15 1.07 -32.15
CA GLY A 390 -27.44 0.40 -32.26
C GLY A 390 -27.42 -1.09 -32.63
N ASP A 391 -26.26 -1.75 -32.76
CA ASP A 391 -26.16 -3.21 -32.87
C ASP A 391 -25.22 -3.84 -31.83
N SER A 392 -25.81 -4.20 -30.68
CA SER A 392 -25.19 -4.91 -29.55
C SER A 392 -24.61 -6.31 -29.88
N THR A 393 -24.63 -6.76 -31.14
CA THR A 393 -24.41 -8.17 -31.52
C THR A 393 -23.40 -8.40 -32.65
N ASP A 394 -22.81 -7.35 -33.20
CA ASP A 394 -21.87 -7.39 -34.32
C ASP A 394 -20.40 -7.32 -33.86
N ALA A 395 -19.47 -7.74 -34.73
CA ALA A 395 -18.02 -7.80 -34.44
C ALA A 395 -17.27 -6.49 -34.74
N VAL A 396 -17.92 -5.37 -34.47
CA VAL A 396 -17.42 -4.00 -34.61
C VAL A 396 -17.73 -3.26 -33.29
N GLY A 397 -17.58 -1.93 -33.26
CA GLY A 397 -18.04 -1.09 -32.17
C GLY A 397 -17.38 -1.39 -30.81
N LEU A 398 -18.11 -1.06 -29.75
CA LEU A 398 -17.91 -1.56 -28.40
C LEU A 398 -18.40 -3.02 -28.27
N SER A 399 -19.38 -3.44 -29.08
CA SER A 399 -19.94 -4.80 -29.13
C SER A 399 -18.88 -5.92 -29.17
N GLN A 400 -17.73 -5.70 -29.79
CA GLN A 400 -16.59 -6.64 -29.80
C GLN A 400 -16.05 -7.01 -28.41
N LEU A 401 -16.40 -6.28 -27.34
CA LEU A 401 -16.02 -6.55 -25.95
C LEU A 401 -17.02 -7.44 -25.18
N ALA A 402 -18.12 -7.87 -25.81
CA ALA A 402 -18.99 -8.88 -25.22
C ALA A 402 -18.28 -10.25 -25.16
N THR A 403 -18.45 -11.00 -24.06
CA THR A 403 -17.77 -12.31 -23.84
C THR A 403 -18.09 -13.34 -24.94
N VAL A 404 -19.23 -13.20 -25.63
CA VAL A 404 -19.61 -14.06 -26.77
C VAL A 404 -18.83 -13.78 -28.07
N GLN A 405 -18.02 -12.72 -28.10
CA GLN A 405 -17.22 -12.27 -29.24
C GLN A 405 -15.70 -12.33 -29.00
N LEU A 406 -15.28 -12.28 -27.74
CA LEU A 406 -13.89 -12.37 -27.34
C LEU A 406 -13.36 -13.81 -27.43
N ASP A 407 -12.12 -13.97 -27.90
CA ASP A 407 -11.40 -15.23 -27.80
C ASP A 407 -11.06 -15.49 -26.31
N ASN A 408 -11.53 -16.61 -25.77
CA ASN A 408 -11.09 -17.08 -24.45
C ASN A 408 -9.67 -17.64 -24.59
N VAL A 409 -8.68 -16.85 -24.16
CA VAL A 409 -7.24 -17.16 -24.28
C VAL A 409 -6.70 -17.89 -23.06
N ILE A 410 -7.34 -17.73 -21.89
CA ILE A 410 -7.11 -18.51 -20.68
C ILE A 410 -8.48 -18.95 -20.15
N PRO A 411 -8.83 -20.25 -20.19
CA PRO A 411 -10.10 -20.73 -19.67
C PRO A 411 -10.09 -20.77 -18.15
N SER A 412 -11.23 -20.45 -17.52
CA SER A 412 -11.37 -20.56 -16.07
C SER A 412 -11.21 -22.00 -15.59
N GLN A 413 -10.49 -22.18 -14.48
CA GLN A 413 -10.36 -23.47 -13.79
C GLN A 413 -10.94 -23.37 -12.37
N GLU A 414 -11.62 -24.41 -11.90
CA GLU A 414 -12.11 -24.52 -10.53
C GLU A 414 -10.97 -24.78 -9.53
N SER A 415 -11.09 -24.32 -8.28
CA SER A 415 -10.24 -24.78 -7.18
C SER A 415 -10.64 -26.19 -6.71
N ARG A 416 -9.68 -26.92 -6.14
CA ARG A 416 -9.86 -28.22 -5.50
C ARG A 416 -9.08 -28.25 -4.19
N PHE A 417 -9.77 -28.61 -3.12
CA PHE A 417 -9.21 -28.62 -1.77
C PHE A 417 -10.02 -29.57 -0.87
N ASN A 418 -9.43 -29.97 0.24
CA ASN A 418 -10.12 -30.74 1.29
C ASN A 418 -10.24 -29.89 2.56
N VAL A 419 -11.33 -30.06 3.29
CA VAL A 419 -11.47 -29.61 4.69
C VAL A 419 -11.93 -30.81 5.52
N ASP A 420 -11.18 -31.17 6.55
CA ASP A 420 -11.44 -32.32 7.44
C ASP A 420 -11.76 -33.62 6.68
N THR A 421 -10.96 -33.92 5.65
CA THR A 421 -11.09 -35.05 4.70
C THR A 421 -12.28 -35.01 3.73
N ILE A 422 -13.10 -33.96 3.74
CA ILE A 422 -14.16 -33.74 2.76
C ILE A 422 -13.60 -32.93 1.60
N SER A 423 -13.65 -33.48 0.38
CA SER A 423 -13.19 -32.81 -0.84
C SER A 423 -14.24 -31.83 -1.38
N TYR A 424 -13.80 -30.62 -1.71
CA TYR A 424 -14.59 -29.54 -2.28
C TYR A 424 -14.06 -29.11 -3.64
N VAL A 425 -14.95 -28.53 -4.43
CA VAL A 425 -14.67 -27.93 -5.73
C VAL A 425 -15.41 -26.60 -5.77
N ARG A 426 -14.75 -25.51 -6.17
CA ARG A 426 -15.34 -24.17 -6.21
C ARG A 426 -14.87 -23.38 -7.42
N ALA A 427 -15.69 -22.44 -7.86
CA ALA A 427 -15.40 -21.59 -9.00
C ALA A 427 -14.37 -20.48 -8.70
N SER A 428 -13.85 -20.36 -7.47
CA SER A 428 -12.94 -19.29 -7.04
C SER A 428 -11.91 -19.79 -6.01
N ASN A 429 -10.94 -18.93 -5.69
CA ASN A 429 -10.01 -19.07 -4.56
C ASN A 429 -10.49 -18.33 -3.29
N LEU A 430 -11.59 -17.57 -3.36
CA LEU A 430 -12.32 -17.09 -2.19
C LEU A 430 -13.43 -18.10 -1.88
N ILE A 431 -13.41 -18.68 -0.67
CA ILE A 431 -14.34 -19.73 -0.23
C ILE A 431 -15.10 -19.24 1.01
N SER A 432 -16.39 -18.99 0.89
CA SER A 432 -17.25 -18.45 1.96
C SER A 432 -18.40 -19.38 2.38
N ASP A 433 -18.50 -20.57 1.78
CA ASP A 433 -19.65 -21.49 1.92
C ASP A 433 -19.29 -22.88 2.47
N VAL A 434 -18.04 -23.10 2.89
CA VAL A 434 -17.55 -24.39 3.39
C VAL A 434 -17.45 -24.44 4.91
N ILE A 435 -16.92 -23.38 5.53
CA ILE A 435 -16.90 -23.20 6.99
C ILE A 435 -17.89 -22.07 7.31
N PRO A 436 -18.89 -22.29 8.19
CA PRO A 436 -19.86 -21.25 8.52
C PRO A 436 -19.19 -19.99 9.07
N ASN A 437 -19.58 -18.83 8.54
CA ASN A 437 -19.13 -17.51 8.98
C ASN A 437 -17.59 -17.33 8.89
N VAL A 438 -16.94 -17.96 7.91
CA VAL A 438 -15.48 -17.88 7.67
C VAL A 438 -15.20 -17.81 6.18
N ASN A 439 -14.40 -16.82 5.77
CA ASN A 439 -13.81 -16.74 4.44
C ASN A 439 -12.43 -17.43 4.45
N LEU A 440 -12.17 -18.30 3.47
CA LEU A 440 -10.85 -18.85 3.19
C LEU A 440 -10.31 -18.30 1.88
N TYR A 441 -9.02 -17.96 1.88
CA TYR A 441 -8.30 -17.45 0.73
C TYR A 441 -7.25 -18.48 0.32
N LEU A 442 -7.48 -19.18 -0.80
CA LEU A 442 -6.54 -20.17 -1.31
C LEU A 442 -5.43 -19.45 -2.10
N LEU A 443 -4.21 -19.43 -1.55
CA LEU A 443 -3.10 -18.65 -2.08
C LEU A 443 -2.07 -19.54 -2.82
N ALA A 444 -1.83 -20.75 -2.32
CA ALA A 444 -0.92 -21.73 -2.91
C ALA A 444 -1.49 -23.15 -2.81
N VAL A 445 -0.85 -24.10 -3.51
CA VAL A 445 -1.10 -25.54 -3.35
C VAL A 445 -0.31 -26.05 -2.15
N SER A 446 -0.93 -26.87 -1.29
CA SER A 446 -0.26 -27.49 -0.14
C SER A 446 0.87 -28.42 -0.58
N ALA A 447 1.95 -28.50 0.22
CA ALA A 447 3.07 -29.38 -0.07
C ALA A 447 2.67 -30.88 -0.01
N GLU A 448 3.42 -31.74 -0.69
CA GLU A 448 3.06 -33.16 -0.77
C GLU A 448 2.99 -33.82 0.61
N ASN A 449 1.80 -34.31 0.97
CA ASN A 449 1.47 -34.96 2.25
C ASN A 449 1.46 -34.03 3.48
N THR A 450 1.38 -32.69 3.30
CA THR A 450 1.09 -31.75 4.39
C THR A 450 -0.41 -31.42 4.48
N SER A 451 -0.81 -30.78 5.58
CA SER A 451 -2.12 -30.13 5.72
C SER A 451 -1.98 -28.89 6.59
N GLU A 452 -2.67 -27.82 6.19
CA GLU A 452 -2.65 -26.56 6.90
C GLU A 452 -3.68 -26.61 8.04
N THR A 453 -3.25 -26.29 9.25
CA THR A 453 -4.13 -26.26 10.42
C THR A 453 -4.69 -24.85 10.57
N LEU A 454 -6.00 -24.69 10.36
CA LEU A 454 -6.72 -23.47 10.67
C LEU A 454 -7.31 -23.57 12.07
N THR A 455 -7.11 -22.57 12.92
CA THR A 455 -7.64 -22.57 14.30
C THR A 455 -8.36 -21.28 14.60
N ILE A 456 -9.61 -21.38 15.03
CA ILE A 456 -10.39 -20.27 15.57
C ILE A 456 -10.46 -20.47 17.08
N SER A 457 -9.79 -19.61 17.83
CA SER A 457 -9.53 -19.79 19.26
C SER A 457 -10.81 -19.83 20.10
N GLN A 458 -10.67 -20.41 21.30
CA GLN A 458 -11.60 -20.15 22.40
C GLN A 458 -11.67 -18.63 22.67
N GLN A 459 -12.81 -18.18 23.20
CA GLN A 459 -12.98 -16.82 23.65
C GLN A 459 -12.18 -16.58 24.95
N THR A 460 -11.38 -15.51 24.97
CA THR A 460 -10.55 -15.13 26.12
C THR A 460 -10.87 -13.70 26.55
N LEU A 461 -11.12 -13.49 27.84
CA LEU A 461 -11.25 -12.15 28.44
C LEU A 461 -9.91 -11.42 28.33
N VAL A 462 -9.91 -10.19 27.81
CA VAL A 462 -8.70 -9.37 27.59
C VAL A 462 -8.79 -7.97 28.20
N ALA A 463 -10.00 -7.48 28.48
CA ALA A 463 -10.24 -6.41 29.46
C ALA A 463 -11.49 -6.76 30.29
N GLU A 464 -11.41 -6.50 31.60
CA GLU A 464 -12.43 -6.80 32.61
C GLU A 464 -12.92 -5.48 33.21
N ASP A 465 -14.23 -5.34 33.46
CA ASP A 465 -14.83 -4.22 34.20
C ASP A 465 -14.59 -2.80 33.60
N LEU A 466 -14.39 -2.68 32.27
CA LEU A 466 -13.94 -1.45 31.60
C LEU A 466 -15.00 -0.33 31.67
N LEU A 467 -14.77 0.70 32.48
CA LEU A 467 -15.74 1.75 32.79
C LEU A 467 -15.98 2.72 31.62
N PHE A 468 -17.12 3.40 31.62
CA PHE A 468 -17.41 4.45 30.62
C PHE A 468 -16.34 5.57 30.64
N GLY A 469 -15.70 5.80 29.49
CA GLY A 469 -14.60 6.73 29.30
C GLY A 469 -13.21 6.15 29.59
N GLU A 470 -13.10 4.90 30.06
CA GLU A 470 -11.84 4.25 30.40
C GLU A 470 -11.21 3.51 29.21
N LEU A 471 -9.88 3.42 29.23
CA LEU A 471 -9.04 2.71 28.27
C LEU A 471 -8.50 1.42 28.88
N SER A 472 -8.56 0.31 28.13
CA SER A 472 -7.80 -0.88 28.47
C SER A 472 -6.29 -0.63 28.37
N PRO A 473 -5.46 -1.46 29.04
CA PRO A 473 -4.08 -1.67 28.63
C PRO A 473 -3.97 -2.10 27.17
N TYR A 474 -2.77 -2.00 26.61
CA TYR A 474 -2.45 -2.58 25.31
C TYR A 474 -2.34 -4.12 25.38
N ILE A 475 -2.80 -4.76 24.32
CA ILE A 475 -2.80 -6.20 24.09
C ILE A 475 -2.05 -6.42 22.78
N ASP A 476 -0.85 -7.00 22.86
CA ASP A 476 -0.05 -7.34 21.67
C ASP A 476 -0.60 -8.61 21.01
N ASN A 477 -0.73 -8.56 19.68
CA ASN A 477 -1.35 -9.57 18.84
C ASN A 477 -0.54 -9.77 17.55
N GLU A 478 -0.41 -11.01 17.07
CA GLU A 478 0.00 -11.27 15.69
C GLU A 478 -1.07 -10.71 14.73
N THR A 479 -0.71 -10.40 13.48
CA THR A 479 -1.58 -9.67 12.53
C THR A 479 -2.56 -10.58 11.78
N ASP A 480 -3.06 -11.60 12.46
CA ASP A 480 -4.08 -12.55 11.97
C ASP A 480 -5.49 -11.92 12.01
N SER A 481 -6.48 -12.69 11.53
CA SER A 481 -7.89 -12.35 11.70
C SER A 481 -8.28 -12.43 13.18
N ILE A 482 -8.88 -11.36 13.69
CA ILE A 482 -9.22 -11.17 15.10
C ILE A 482 -10.72 -10.84 15.23
N ILE A 483 -11.34 -11.37 16.28
CA ILE A 483 -12.72 -11.07 16.66
C ILE A 483 -12.72 -10.50 18.08
N PHE A 484 -13.12 -9.24 18.22
CA PHE A 484 -13.40 -8.61 19.51
C PHE A 484 -14.90 -8.66 19.80
N THR A 485 -15.30 -9.15 20.97
CA THR A 485 -16.68 -9.13 21.46
C THR A 485 -16.74 -8.35 22.76
N ALA A 486 -17.50 -7.26 22.78
CA ALA A 486 -17.84 -6.53 24.00
C ALA A 486 -19.18 -7.03 24.55
N THR A 487 -19.26 -7.23 25.86
CA THR A 487 -20.46 -7.65 26.59
C THR A 487 -20.70 -6.70 27.77
N PRO A 488 -21.87 -6.71 28.43
CA PRO A 488 -21.97 -6.14 29.78
C PRO A 488 -20.96 -6.82 30.69
N ALA A 489 -20.41 -6.10 31.67
CA ALA A 489 -19.56 -6.69 32.69
C ALA A 489 -20.31 -7.81 33.45
N ASP A 490 -19.61 -8.89 33.82
CA ASP A 490 -20.14 -10.12 34.44
C ASP A 490 -21.14 -10.95 33.58
N ASP A 491 -21.47 -10.57 32.32
CA ASP A 491 -22.44 -11.29 31.46
C ASP A 491 -21.93 -11.58 30.04
N GLU A 492 -21.08 -12.61 29.92
CA GLU A 492 -20.59 -13.13 28.62
C GLU A 492 -21.70 -13.63 27.67
N THR A 493 -22.96 -13.72 28.11
CA THR A 493 -24.07 -14.27 27.31
C THR A 493 -24.75 -13.24 26.41
N VAL A 494 -24.41 -11.96 26.55
CA VAL A 494 -24.98 -10.84 25.78
C VAL A 494 -23.87 -10.09 25.05
N ALA A 495 -23.71 -10.31 23.75
CA ALA A 495 -22.88 -9.43 22.93
C ALA A 495 -23.56 -8.06 22.75
N LEU A 496 -22.90 -6.99 23.20
CA LEU A 496 -23.26 -5.61 22.89
C LEU A 496 -22.80 -5.24 21.47
N TYR A 497 -21.58 -5.66 21.13
CA TYR A 497 -20.96 -5.42 19.84
C TYR A 497 -19.87 -6.45 19.57
N THR A 498 -19.77 -6.93 18.32
CA THR A 498 -18.69 -7.80 17.87
C THR A 498 -18.07 -7.25 16.58
N LEU A 499 -16.77 -7.02 16.60
CA LEU A 499 -15.97 -6.63 15.44
C LEU A 499 -15.08 -7.80 15.03
N ALA A 500 -15.26 -8.30 13.82
CA ALA A 500 -14.26 -9.10 13.11
C ALA A 500 -13.43 -8.18 12.20
N THR A 501 -12.12 -8.36 12.18
CA THR A 501 -11.19 -7.60 11.33
C THR A 501 -9.85 -8.33 11.20
N THR A 502 -8.94 -7.80 10.41
CA THR A 502 -7.49 -8.09 10.47
C THR A 502 -6.78 -6.87 11.06
N LEU A 503 -5.67 -7.08 11.77
CA LEU A 503 -4.89 -5.98 12.37
C LEU A 503 -3.86 -5.39 11.39
N GLU A 504 -3.53 -4.11 11.54
CA GLU A 504 -2.46 -3.47 10.73
C GLU A 504 -1.07 -3.81 11.29
N ASN A 505 -0.20 -4.40 10.46
CA ASN A 505 1.17 -4.73 10.85
C ASN A 505 1.95 -3.52 11.38
N ASN A 506 2.65 -3.72 12.50
CA ASN A 506 3.54 -2.74 13.09
C ASN A 506 2.83 -1.42 13.48
N ARG A 507 1.64 -1.54 14.09
CA ARG A 507 0.82 -0.41 14.56
C ARG A 507 0.37 -0.57 16.01
N TYR A 508 0.12 0.56 16.64
CA TYR A 508 -0.79 0.66 17.78
C TYR A 508 -2.19 1.00 17.23
N GLN A 509 -3.24 0.35 17.74
CA GLN A 509 -4.61 0.56 17.26
C GLN A 509 -5.60 0.63 18.43
N ARG A 510 -6.61 1.50 18.33
CA ARG A 510 -7.66 1.67 19.33
C ARG A 510 -9.01 1.24 18.78
N LEU A 511 -9.62 0.23 19.40
CA LEU A 511 -11.04 -0.05 19.21
C LEU A 511 -11.86 0.92 20.08
N THR A 512 -12.66 1.75 19.44
CA THR A 512 -13.67 2.58 20.13
C THR A 512 -15.01 1.91 19.97
N ILE A 513 -15.76 1.72 21.05
CA ILE A 513 -17.11 1.15 21.01
C ILE A 513 -18.09 2.16 21.61
N THR A 514 -19.11 2.56 20.85
CA THR A 514 -20.08 3.61 21.21
C THR A 514 -21.49 3.26 20.70
N GLY A 515 -22.50 3.97 21.19
CA GLY A 515 -23.89 3.79 20.73
C GLY A 515 -24.91 4.06 21.83
N LEU A 516 -26.19 3.81 21.56
CA LEU A 516 -27.26 3.93 22.55
C LEU A 516 -28.23 2.76 22.44
N ALA A 517 -28.59 2.18 23.58
CA ALA A 517 -29.45 1.01 23.74
C ALA A 517 -29.02 -0.21 22.90
N ALA A 518 -29.60 -0.38 21.70
CA ALA A 518 -29.30 -1.49 20.80
C ALA A 518 -28.47 -1.06 19.58
N ASP A 519 -28.35 0.25 19.33
CA ASP A 519 -27.64 0.81 18.19
C ASP A 519 -26.17 1.04 18.58
N ILE A 520 -25.48 -0.06 18.93
CA ILE A 520 -24.05 -0.08 19.29
C ILE A 520 -23.19 -0.34 18.05
N SER A 521 -22.04 0.31 17.96
CA SER A 521 -21.08 0.17 16.87
C SER A 521 -19.66 0.49 17.37
N GLY A 522 -18.66 0.15 16.57
CA GLY A 522 -17.28 0.48 16.88
C GLY A 522 -16.40 0.65 15.67
N ILE A 523 -15.20 1.19 15.90
CA ILE A 523 -14.16 1.35 14.89
C ILE A 523 -12.81 0.98 15.49
N LEU A 524 -12.04 0.15 14.79
CA LEU A 524 -10.61 -0.01 15.06
C LEU A 524 -9.87 1.07 14.27
N ALA A 525 -9.17 1.97 14.95
CA ALA A 525 -8.44 3.07 14.33
C ALA A 525 -6.99 3.09 14.80
N THR A 526 -6.05 3.12 13.86
CA THR A 526 -4.61 3.23 14.15
C THR A 526 -4.30 4.51 14.95
N GLU A 527 -3.49 4.35 16.01
CA GLU A 527 -3.05 5.42 16.89
C GLU A 527 -1.67 5.91 16.47
N GLU A 528 -1.60 7.20 16.17
CA GLU A 528 -0.38 7.82 15.64
C GLU A 528 0.69 7.92 16.75
N ARG A 529 1.82 7.22 16.55
CA ARG A 529 2.94 7.13 17.52
C ARG A 529 4.27 7.64 16.98
N ARG A 530 4.31 8.13 15.72
CA ARG A 530 5.50 8.74 15.12
C ARG A 530 5.61 10.22 15.50
N PRO A 531 6.65 10.65 16.24
CA PRO A 531 6.84 12.05 16.60
C PRO A 531 7.23 12.87 15.36
N ILE A 532 6.93 14.17 15.35
CA ILE A 532 7.34 15.08 14.27
C ILE A 532 8.01 16.31 14.89
N ALA A 533 9.22 16.64 14.44
CA ALA A 533 10.04 17.71 15.03
C ALA A 533 9.53 19.14 14.75
N THR A 534 8.52 19.27 13.89
CA THR A 534 7.97 20.55 13.44
C THR A 534 6.55 20.84 13.95
N GLU A 535 5.87 19.85 14.55
CA GLU A 535 4.45 19.94 14.92
C GLU A 535 4.08 19.02 16.10
N ALA A 536 3.00 19.36 16.80
CA ALA A 536 2.27 18.43 17.65
C ALA A 536 1.30 17.60 16.79
N ARG A 537 1.03 16.36 17.20
CA ARG A 537 0.11 15.44 16.52
C ARG A 537 -1.21 15.37 17.29
N LEU A 538 -2.22 16.07 16.79
CA LEU A 538 -3.56 16.10 17.37
C LEU A 538 -4.46 15.05 16.70
N SER A 539 -5.15 14.25 17.51
CA SER A 539 -6.22 13.34 17.10
C SER A 539 -7.50 13.74 17.83
N ILE A 540 -8.62 13.89 17.10
CA ILE A 540 -9.95 14.13 17.68
C ILE A 540 -10.91 13.06 17.18
N LEU A 541 -11.36 12.21 18.08
CA LEU A 541 -12.37 11.18 17.83
C LEU A 541 -13.74 11.67 18.29
N HIS A 542 -14.74 11.56 17.42
CA HIS A 542 -16.14 11.76 17.78
C HIS A 542 -16.76 10.43 18.25
N ALA A 543 -17.08 10.31 19.54
CA ALA A 543 -17.72 9.14 20.14
C ALA A 543 -18.91 9.54 21.03
N ALA A 544 -19.66 10.56 20.60
CA ALA A 544 -20.85 11.07 21.27
C ALA A 544 -22.12 10.73 20.46
N PRO A 545 -22.75 9.57 20.67
CA PRO A 545 -23.82 9.05 19.81
C PRO A 545 -25.09 9.91 19.83
N SER A 546 -25.30 10.76 20.84
CA SER A 546 -26.42 11.72 20.86
C SER A 546 -26.23 12.93 19.94
N ALA A 547 -25.02 13.16 19.41
CA ALA A 547 -24.68 14.29 18.55
C ALA A 547 -24.37 13.79 17.11
N PRO A 548 -25.39 13.56 16.25
CA PRO A 548 -25.23 12.81 15.01
C PRO A 548 -24.39 13.51 13.92
N LEU A 549 -24.32 14.85 13.97
CA LEU A 549 -23.45 15.67 13.10
C LEU A 549 -22.85 16.80 13.94
N VAL A 550 -21.52 16.90 13.95
CA VAL A 550 -20.81 17.95 14.68
C VAL A 550 -19.77 18.63 13.80
N ASP A 551 -19.53 19.91 14.04
CA ASP A 551 -18.39 20.62 13.49
C ASP A 551 -17.28 20.70 14.55
N ILE A 552 -16.04 20.53 14.12
CA ILE A 552 -14.83 20.61 14.94
C ILE A 552 -14.07 21.87 14.53
N TYR A 553 -13.78 22.76 15.49
CA TYR A 553 -13.01 23.99 15.27
C TYR A 553 -11.71 23.95 16.08
N ILE A 554 -10.57 24.03 15.39
CA ILE A 554 -9.22 24.13 15.97
C ILE A 554 -8.70 25.53 15.69
N LEU A 555 -8.69 26.39 16.71
CA LEU A 555 -8.45 27.83 16.57
C LEU A 555 -7.14 28.23 17.26
N GLY A 556 -6.14 28.62 16.45
CA GLY A 556 -4.87 29.16 16.95
C GLY A 556 -4.99 30.56 17.58
N SER A 557 -3.88 31.08 18.09
CA SER A 557 -3.84 32.29 18.90
C SER A 557 -4.37 33.53 18.15
N GLY A 558 -5.40 34.16 18.72
CA GLY A 558 -6.06 35.35 18.14
C GLY A 558 -7.12 35.06 17.06
N GLN A 559 -7.36 33.79 16.70
CA GLN A 559 -8.55 33.39 15.93
C GLN A 559 -9.83 33.53 16.77
N ASN A 560 -11.00 33.53 16.14
CA ASN A 560 -12.29 33.49 16.83
C ASN A 560 -13.27 32.56 16.10
N LEU A 561 -14.26 32.01 16.83
CA LEU A 561 -15.19 31.03 16.28
C LEU A 561 -16.10 31.63 15.20
N GLU A 562 -16.64 32.83 15.41
CA GLU A 562 -17.64 33.47 14.52
C GLU A 562 -17.13 33.56 13.07
N ASP A 563 -15.93 34.12 12.90
CA ASP A 563 -15.30 34.37 11.59
C ASP A 563 -14.60 33.12 10.98
N ALA A 564 -14.42 32.04 11.76
CA ALA A 564 -13.73 30.83 11.30
C ALA A 564 -14.63 29.85 10.54
N ASN A 565 -14.04 29.09 9.62
CA ASN A 565 -14.61 27.87 9.07
C ASN A 565 -14.26 26.67 9.99
N PRO A 566 -15.07 25.59 9.99
CA PRO A 566 -14.74 24.37 10.72
C PRO A 566 -13.48 23.69 10.15
N SER A 567 -12.70 23.09 11.05
CA SER A 567 -11.55 22.22 10.73
C SER A 567 -11.98 20.80 10.34
N GLY A 568 -13.15 20.37 10.82
CA GLY A 568 -13.91 19.22 10.33
C GLY A 568 -15.40 19.56 10.34
N ASN A 569 -16.10 19.29 9.24
CA ASN A 569 -17.48 19.74 8.97
C ASN A 569 -18.40 18.53 8.82
N ASP A 570 -19.63 18.57 9.34
CA ASP A 570 -20.63 17.48 9.25
C ASP A 570 -20.06 16.11 9.73
N ILE A 571 -19.28 16.11 10.80
CA ILE A 571 -18.60 14.91 11.31
C ILE A 571 -19.58 13.99 12.04
N VAL A 572 -19.66 12.73 11.62
CA VAL A 572 -20.49 11.67 12.25
C VAL A 572 -19.73 10.92 13.35
N PRO A 573 -20.42 10.27 14.31
CA PRO A 573 -19.79 9.41 15.31
C PRO A 573 -18.86 8.33 14.70
N LEU A 574 -17.90 7.87 15.49
CA LEU A 574 -16.77 6.99 15.14
C LEU A 574 -15.78 7.58 14.09
N SER A 575 -15.96 8.82 13.64
CA SER A 575 -14.96 9.53 12.84
C SER A 575 -13.79 10.03 13.68
N THR A 576 -12.55 9.88 13.18
CA THR A 576 -11.34 10.45 13.80
C THR A 576 -10.67 11.44 12.85
N GLY A 577 -10.63 12.72 13.23
CA GLY A 577 -9.81 13.74 12.55
C GLY A 577 -8.38 13.73 13.10
N ARG A 578 -7.38 13.78 12.21
CA ARG A 578 -5.95 13.89 12.58
C ARG A 578 -5.36 15.17 12.01
N PHE A 579 -4.59 15.91 12.80
CA PHE A 579 -4.06 17.23 12.47
C PHE A 579 -2.61 17.40 12.93
N GLY A 580 -1.77 17.93 12.06
CA GLY A 580 -0.45 18.46 12.42
C GLY A 580 -0.59 19.92 12.87
N LEU A 581 -0.14 20.24 14.09
CA LEU A 581 -0.22 21.59 14.66
C LEU A 581 1.17 22.19 14.86
N VAL A 582 1.48 23.24 14.11
CA VAL A 582 2.69 24.06 14.35
C VAL A 582 2.65 24.71 15.75
N PRO A 583 3.79 25.04 16.37
CA PRO A 583 3.79 25.44 17.78
C PRO A 583 3.06 26.77 18.07
N ASP A 584 1.90 26.66 18.72
CA ASP A 584 1.06 27.76 19.19
C ASP A 584 0.09 27.25 20.28
N THR A 585 -0.59 28.16 20.98
CA THR A 585 -1.71 27.84 21.87
C THR A 585 -2.99 27.73 21.05
N TYR A 586 -3.68 26.58 21.08
CA TYR A 586 -4.93 26.35 20.37
C TYR A 586 -6.12 26.23 21.31
N SER A 587 -7.28 26.72 20.86
CA SER A 587 -8.58 26.46 21.47
C SER A 587 -9.39 25.53 20.56
N ILE A 588 -9.82 24.40 21.11
CA ILE A 588 -10.57 23.36 20.40
C ILE A 588 -12.00 23.36 20.92
N SER A 589 -12.96 23.51 20.01
CA SER A 589 -14.41 23.49 20.32
C SER A 589 -15.14 22.57 19.35
N ILE A 590 -16.18 21.91 19.84
CA ILE A 590 -17.12 21.14 19.01
C ILE A 590 -18.46 21.86 19.06
N THR A 591 -19.08 22.06 17.90
CA THR A 591 -20.39 22.71 17.77
C THR A 591 -21.42 21.82 17.11
N ASP A 592 -22.70 22.03 17.46
CA ASP A 592 -23.82 21.56 16.64
C ASP A 592 -23.70 22.15 15.22
N SER A 593 -23.55 21.29 14.21
CA SER A 593 -23.24 21.72 12.83
C SER A 593 -24.36 22.58 12.22
N ALA A 594 -25.61 22.32 12.59
CA ALA A 594 -26.77 23.07 12.10
C ALA A 594 -26.88 24.51 12.64
N SER A 595 -26.17 24.87 13.71
CA SER A 595 -26.30 26.17 14.38
C SER A 595 -24.99 26.85 14.80
N LYS A 596 -23.84 26.18 14.68
CA LYS A 596 -22.52 26.63 15.19
C LYS A 596 -22.51 26.88 16.72
N THR A 597 -23.48 26.33 17.45
CA THR A 597 -23.55 26.42 18.92
C THR A 597 -22.56 25.45 19.56
N ILE A 598 -21.64 25.94 20.41
CA ILE A 598 -20.70 25.08 21.15
C ILE A 598 -21.46 24.07 22.02
N ILE A 599 -21.19 22.78 21.82
CA ILE A 599 -21.75 21.66 22.59
C ILE A 599 -20.70 20.96 23.46
N ALA A 600 -19.40 21.05 23.11
CA ALA A 600 -18.28 20.61 23.94
C ALA A 600 -17.06 21.56 23.80
N GLY A 601 -16.29 21.70 24.88
CA GLY A 601 -15.22 22.69 24.99
C GLY A 601 -15.73 24.10 25.31
N PRO A 602 -14.92 25.16 25.06
CA PRO A 602 -13.56 25.10 24.53
C PRO A 602 -12.57 24.41 25.49
N VAL A 603 -11.71 23.55 24.94
CA VAL A 603 -10.49 23.05 25.59
C VAL A 603 -9.30 23.85 25.06
N THR A 604 -8.35 24.22 25.91
CA THR A 604 -7.09 24.88 25.50
C THR A 604 -5.96 23.86 25.53
N ILE A 605 -5.19 23.78 24.45
CA ILE A 605 -3.99 22.93 24.35
C ILE A 605 -2.77 23.78 23.95
N GLU A 606 -1.57 23.34 24.32
CA GLU A 606 -0.30 23.94 23.91
C GLU A 606 0.40 22.99 22.92
N ALA A 607 0.39 23.31 21.63
CA ALA A 607 1.02 22.46 20.62
C ALA A 607 2.55 22.52 20.76
N THR A 608 3.16 21.42 21.19
CA THR A 608 4.61 21.28 21.36
C THR A 608 5.14 20.26 20.33
N PRO A 609 6.26 20.52 19.63
CA PRO A 609 6.82 19.53 18.71
C PRO A 609 7.09 18.18 19.36
N ASN A 610 6.93 17.11 18.59
CA ASN A 610 7.09 15.71 19.02
C ASN A 610 6.07 15.22 20.07
N THR A 611 5.03 15.99 20.43
CA THR A 611 3.97 15.50 21.34
C THR A 611 2.75 14.99 20.59
N PHE A 612 1.99 14.12 21.28
CA PHE A 612 0.71 13.60 20.82
C PHE A 612 -0.39 14.09 21.75
N ILE A 613 -1.52 14.49 21.19
CA ILE A 613 -2.69 14.98 21.92
C ILE A 613 -3.89 14.23 21.36
N ASN A 614 -4.55 13.41 22.18
CA ASN A 614 -5.68 12.60 21.75
C ASN A 614 -6.92 13.02 22.51
N LEU A 615 -7.88 13.60 21.80
CA LEU A 615 -9.15 14.05 22.36
C LEU A 615 -10.28 13.11 21.93
N VAL A 616 -11.18 12.79 22.85
CA VAL A 616 -12.41 12.04 22.56
C VAL A 616 -13.60 12.87 22.98
N ALA A 617 -14.52 13.11 22.04
CA ALA A 617 -15.82 13.68 22.33
C ALA A 617 -16.77 12.57 22.79
N LEU A 618 -17.42 12.75 23.94
CA LEU A 618 -18.27 11.75 24.59
C LEU A 618 -19.64 12.32 24.92
N ASP A 619 -20.66 11.47 24.93
CA ASP A 619 -21.93 11.76 25.61
C ASP A 619 -21.70 11.97 27.13
N ALA A 620 -22.69 12.51 27.83
CA ALA A 620 -22.74 12.40 29.29
C ALA A 620 -23.05 10.96 29.74
N ASP A 621 -22.68 10.61 30.97
CA ASP A 621 -23.12 9.39 31.66
C ASP A 621 -24.66 9.29 31.66
N GLY A 622 -25.20 8.16 31.18
CA GLY A 622 -26.62 7.94 30.87
C GLY A 622 -27.09 8.42 29.49
N GLY A 623 -26.19 8.98 28.68
CA GLY A 623 -26.44 9.47 27.32
C GLY A 623 -26.87 10.94 27.24
N GLY A 624 -26.61 11.57 26.09
CA GLY A 624 -27.03 12.95 25.81
C GLY A 624 -26.06 14.04 26.27
N THR A 625 -26.60 15.26 26.36
CA THR A 625 -25.85 16.48 26.70
C THR A 625 -25.64 16.66 28.21
N PRO A 626 -24.55 17.31 28.67
CA PRO A 626 -23.52 17.99 27.87
C PRO A 626 -22.52 17.02 27.25
N ILE A 627 -22.15 17.28 25.99
CA ILE A 627 -21.07 16.54 25.34
C ILE A 627 -19.77 16.92 26.02
N GLN A 628 -18.99 15.92 26.40
CA GLN A 628 -17.71 16.08 27.07
C GLN A 628 -16.58 15.96 26.06
N MET A 629 -15.42 16.54 26.38
CA MET A 629 -14.19 16.37 25.61
C MET A 629 -13.10 16.00 26.60
N ILE A 630 -12.66 14.74 26.56
CA ILE A 630 -11.58 14.23 27.41
C ILE A 630 -10.29 14.13 26.61
N GLU A 631 -9.15 14.34 27.28
CA GLU A 631 -7.84 13.97 26.75
C GLU A 631 -7.49 12.57 27.26
N ILE A 632 -7.02 11.70 26.35
CA ILE A 632 -6.61 10.33 26.66
C ILE A 632 -5.12 10.14 26.42
N ALA A 633 -4.47 9.40 27.32
CA ALA A 633 -3.03 9.23 27.31
C ALA A 633 -2.54 8.28 26.19
N ASN A 634 -1.39 8.60 25.60
CA ASN A 634 -0.57 7.67 24.83
C ASN A 634 0.48 7.04 25.76
N ASP A 635 0.02 6.27 26.75
CA ASP A 635 0.87 5.46 27.63
C ASP A 635 1.65 4.38 26.87
#